data_AF-A0A2M7MSW2-F1
#
_entry.id   AF-A0A2M7MSW2-F1
#
_cell.length_a   1.000
_cell.length_b   1.000
_cell.length_c   1.000
_cell.angle_alpha   90.00
_cell.angle_beta   90.00
_cell.angle_gamma   90.00
#
_symmetry.space_group_name_H-M   'P 1'
#
loop_
_entity.id
_entity.type
_entity.pdbx_description
1 polymer ?
#
loop_
_entity_poly.entity_id
_entity_poly.type
_entity_poly.pdbx_seq_one_letter_code
_entity_poly.pdbx_strand_id
1 'polypeptide(L)'
;METRNQAATPPPRKERRRNQPLRQHFDAAQMLLRPLLGDPENHNGTAFYRAMNKLQASFPEMSGNEIEALVAAVVRSVQTRAGNR
;
A
#
# COMPACT_ATOMS: atom_id res chain seq x y z
N MET A 1 26.95 -2.24 -31.41
CA MET A 1 26.76 -1.28 -30.30
C MET A 1 25.63 -1.84 -29.44
N GLU A 2 25.97 -2.49 -28.32
CA GLU A 2 25.04 -3.21 -27.44
C GLU A 2 24.36 -2.27 -26.44
N THR A 3 23.03 -2.28 -26.42
CA THR A 3 22.20 -1.57 -25.45
C THR A 3 21.74 -2.50 -24.32
N ARG A 4 22.23 -2.20 -23.10
CA ARG A 4 21.61 -2.39 -21.77
C ARG A 4 20.64 -3.56 -21.58
N ASN A 5 21.14 -4.66 -21.02
CA ASN A 5 20.36 -5.55 -20.15
C ASN A 5 20.74 -5.29 -18.69
N GLN A 6 20.13 -4.29 -18.05
CA GLN A 6 20.14 -4.16 -16.59
C GLN A 6 19.19 -5.22 -16.03
N ALA A 7 19.72 -6.42 -15.78
CA ALA A 7 19.04 -7.42 -14.98
C ALA A 7 18.90 -6.86 -13.56
N ALA A 8 17.67 -6.52 -13.17
CA ALA A 8 17.35 -6.13 -11.80
C ALA A 8 17.65 -7.31 -10.87
N THR A 9 18.77 -7.24 -10.16
CA THR A 9 19.19 -8.26 -9.20
C THR A 9 18.09 -8.40 -8.13
N PRO A 10 17.51 -9.59 -7.91
CA PRO A 10 16.49 -9.75 -6.90
C PRO A 10 17.07 -9.40 -5.52
N PRO A 11 16.31 -8.68 -4.66
CA PRO A 11 16.83 -8.18 -3.40
C PRO A 11 17.32 -9.32 -2.48
N PRO A 12 18.37 -9.08 -1.68
CA PRO A 12 18.99 -10.10 -0.85
C PRO A 12 17.99 -10.73 0.14
N ARG A 13 18.14 -12.03 0.38
CA ARG A 13 17.20 -12.90 1.11
C ARG A 13 16.86 -12.41 2.54
N LYS A 14 17.73 -11.63 3.18
CA LYS A 14 17.52 -11.02 4.51
C LYS A 14 16.54 -9.85 4.48
N GLU A 15 16.57 -9.05 3.42
CA GLU A 15 15.65 -7.92 3.22
C GLU A 15 14.21 -8.40 2.99
N ARG A 16 14.08 -9.54 2.30
CA ARG A 16 12.79 -10.21 2.08
C ARG A 16 12.09 -10.60 3.39
N ARG A 17 12.85 -10.94 4.44
CA ARG A 17 12.32 -11.28 5.77
C ARG A 17 11.99 -10.03 6.59
N ARG A 18 12.82 -8.99 6.51
CA ARG A 18 12.58 -7.72 7.22
C ARG A 18 11.33 -6.98 6.71
N ASN A 19 11.03 -7.13 5.42
CA ASN A 19 9.87 -6.49 4.79
C ASN A 19 8.59 -7.35 4.85
N GLN A 20 8.66 -8.55 5.43
CA GLN A 20 7.53 -9.47 5.51
C GLN A 20 6.39 -8.94 6.40
N PRO A 21 6.65 -8.33 7.58
CA PRO A 21 5.59 -7.73 8.39
C PRO A 21 4.93 -6.55 7.66
N LEU A 22 5.73 -5.67 7.06
CA LEU A 22 5.23 -4.53 6.28
C LEU A 22 4.33 -4.98 5.11
N ARG A 23 4.68 -6.08 4.45
CA ARG A 23 3.86 -6.65 3.39
C ARG A 23 2.57 -7.27 3.91
N GLN A 24 2.61 -7.94 5.06
CA GLN A 24 1.40 -8.48 5.70
C GLN A 24 0.44 -7.37 6.11
N HIS A 25 0.95 -6.30 6.72
CA HIS A 25 0.15 -5.13 7.05
C HIS A 25 -0.41 -4.44 5.81
N PHE A 26 0.36 -4.36 4.73
CA PHE A 26 -0.10 -3.82 3.45
C PHE A 26 -1.21 -4.65 2.82
N ASP A 27 -1.06 -5.98 2.75
CA ASP A 27 -2.07 -6.87 2.18
C ASP A 27 -3.38 -6.81 2.99
N ALA A 28 -3.27 -6.79 4.32
CA ALA A 28 -4.41 -6.62 5.23
C ALA A 28 -5.08 -5.24 5.05
N ALA A 29 -4.30 -4.16 5.02
CA ALA A 29 -4.79 -2.82 4.78
C ALA A 29 -5.47 -2.69 3.41
N GLN A 30 -4.88 -3.28 2.37
CA GLN A 30 -5.47 -3.30 1.04
C GLN A 30 -6.85 -4.00 1.06
N MET A 31 -6.99 -5.15 1.72
CA MET A 31 -8.29 -5.81 1.86
C MET A 31 -9.31 -4.96 2.61
N LEU A 32 -8.91 -4.31 3.71
CA LEU A 32 -9.80 -3.47 4.53
C LEU A 32 -10.25 -2.20 3.82
N LEU A 33 -9.37 -1.62 3.01
CA LEU A 33 -9.57 -0.34 2.34
C LEU A 33 -10.10 -0.48 0.92
N ARG A 34 -10.01 -1.65 0.28
CA ARG A 34 -10.55 -1.89 -1.07
C ARG A 34 -12.04 -1.51 -1.24
N PRO A 35 -12.94 -1.72 -0.27
CA PRO A 35 -14.32 -1.25 -0.38
C PRO A 35 -14.48 0.28 -0.32
N LEU A 36 -13.49 0.98 0.26
CA LEU A 36 -13.52 2.43 0.46
C LEU A 36 -12.75 3.19 -0.62
N LEU A 37 -11.63 2.62 -1.08
CA LEU A 37 -10.64 3.25 -1.95
C LEU A 37 -10.33 2.42 -3.19
N GLY A 38 -11.07 1.34 -3.45
CA GLY A 38 -10.86 0.48 -4.63
C GLY A 38 -11.28 1.10 -5.95
N ASP A 39 -12.12 2.14 -5.88
CA ASP A 39 -12.55 2.94 -7.02
C ASP A 39 -11.98 4.36 -6.90
N PRO A 40 -11.18 4.83 -7.88
CA PRO A 40 -10.64 6.18 -7.89
C PRO A 40 -11.69 7.29 -7.78
N GLU A 41 -12.91 7.09 -8.29
CA GLU A 41 -13.96 8.11 -8.22
C GLU A 41 -14.46 8.34 -6.79
N ASN A 42 -14.22 7.39 -5.90
CA ASN A 42 -14.59 7.46 -4.49
C ASN A 42 -13.48 8.03 -3.60
N HIS A 43 -12.34 8.47 -4.17
CA HIS A 43 -11.21 9.06 -3.42
C HIS A 43 -11.51 10.49 -2.97
N ASN A 44 -12.41 10.63 -1.99
CA ASN A 44 -12.75 11.90 -1.35
C ASN A 44 -12.26 11.97 0.10
N GLY A 45 -12.25 13.17 0.68
CA GLY A 45 -11.79 13.40 2.06
C GLY A 45 -12.49 12.53 3.10
N THR A 46 -13.78 12.23 2.93
CA THR A 46 -14.54 11.34 3.82
C THR A 46 -14.08 9.88 3.70
N ALA A 47 -13.80 9.40 2.50
CA ALA A 47 -13.28 8.06 2.27
C ALA A 47 -11.89 7.87 2.91
N PHE A 48 -11.01 8.87 2.79
CA PHE A 48 -9.70 8.87 3.46
C PHE A 48 -9.83 8.88 4.97
N TYR A 49 -10.69 9.73 5.53
CA TYR A 49 -10.94 9.76 6.97
C TYR A 49 -11.47 8.41 7.49
N ARG A 50 -12.40 7.79 6.77
CA ARG A 50 -12.91 6.44 7.11
C ARG A 50 -11.82 5.37 6.99
N ALA A 51 -10.96 5.47 5.98
CA ALA A 51 -9.82 4.57 5.80
C ALA A 51 -8.83 4.66 6.96
N MET A 52 -8.43 5.87 7.35
CA MET A 52 -7.56 6.13 8.49
C MET A 52 -8.14 5.55 9.77
N ASN A 53 -9.40 5.86 10.10
CA ASN A 53 -10.06 5.33 11.30
C ASN A 53 -10.14 3.79 11.30
N LYS A 54 -10.44 3.20 10.14
CA LYS A 54 -10.54 1.73 10.02
C LYS A 54 -9.20 1.05 10.21
N LEU A 55 -8.12 1.62 9.70
CA LEU A 55 -6.77 1.10 9.92
C LEU A 55 -6.32 1.32 11.36
N GLN A 56 -6.59 2.49 11.96
CA GLN A 56 -6.25 2.76 13.35
C GLN A 56 -6.95 1.80 14.33
N ALA A 57 -8.21 1.42 14.04
CA ALA A 57 -8.92 0.39 14.81
C ALA A 57 -8.36 -1.02 14.59
N SER A 58 -7.77 -1.30 13.43
CA SER A 58 -7.23 -2.62 13.08
C SER A 58 -5.77 -2.81 13.49
N PHE A 59 -5.02 -1.73 13.59
CA PHE A 59 -3.60 -1.67 13.96
C PHE A 59 -3.38 -0.62 15.05
N PRO A 60 -3.91 -0.82 16.27
CA PRO A 60 -3.80 0.14 17.36
C PRO A 60 -2.35 0.38 17.80
N GLU A 61 -1.44 -0.55 17.51
CA GLU A 61 -0.01 -0.43 17.75
C GLU A 61 0.73 0.53 16.78
N MET A 62 0.11 0.91 15.66
CA MET A 62 0.72 1.81 14.68
C MET A 62 0.47 3.28 15.01
N SER A 63 1.50 4.11 14.80
CA SER A 63 1.37 5.56 14.92
C SER A 63 0.51 6.15 13.79
N GLY A 64 -0.05 7.33 14.02
CA GLY A 64 -0.86 8.03 13.00
C GLY A 64 -0.11 8.24 11.67
N ASN A 65 1.21 8.49 11.73
CA ASN A 65 2.05 8.63 10.54
C ASN A 65 2.21 7.32 9.77
N GLU A 66 2.32 6.18 10.47
CA GLU A 66 2.39 4.86 9.84
C GLU A 66 1.07 4.49 9.18
N ILE A 67 -0.05 4.81 9.82
CA ILE A 67 -1.39 4.64 9.24
C ILE A 67 -1.53 5.48 7.97
N GLU A 68 -1.14 6.75 7.99
CA GLU A 68 -1.22 7.65 6.84
C GLU A 68 -0.36 7.14 5.67
N ALA A 69 0.88 6.74 5.95
CA ALA A 69 1.77 6.14 4.95
C ALA A 69 1.16 4.87 4.34
N LEU A 70 0.48 4.04 5.15
CA LEU A 70 -0.16 2.82 4.69
C LEU A 70 -1.37 3.10 3.79
N VAL A 71 -2.21 4.09 4.15
CA VAL A 71 -3.31 4.56 3.29
C VAL A 71 -2.75 5.07 1.96
N ALA A 72 -1.74 5.94 1.99
CA ALA A 72 -1.12 6.51 0.79
C ALA A 72 -0.54 5.42 -0.12
N ALA A 73 0.12 4.41 0.45
CA ALA A 73 0.66 3.27 -0.29
C ALA A 73 -0.45 2.45 -0.97
N VAL A 74 -1.58 2.21 -0.28
CA VAL A 74 -2.73 1.47 -0.85
C VAL A 74 -3.36 2.26 -1.98
N VAL A 75 -3.58 3.56 -1.81
CA VAL A 75 -4.13 4.46 -2.84
C VAL A 75 -3.26 4.46 -4.09
N ARG A 76 -1.95 4.64 -3.91
CA ARG A 76 -0.98 4.58 -5.00
C ARG A 76 -1.01 3.23 -5.73
N SER A 77 -1.14 2.13 -4.99
CA SER A 77 -1.24 0.79 -5.57
C SER A 77 -2.50 0.60 -6.42
N VAL A 78 -3.64 1.11 -5.97
CA VAL A 78 -4.90 1.07 -6.74
C VAL A 78 -4.79 1.92 -8.01
N GLN A 79 -4.28 3.15 -7.90
CA GLN A 79 -4.12 4.05 -9.05
C GLN A 79 -3.12 3.52 -10.09
N THR A 80 -1.98 2.97 -9.64
CA THR A 80 -0.98 2.36 -10.54
C THR A 80 -1.56 1.18 -11.31
N ARG A 81 -2.50 0.44 -10.70
CA ARG A 81 -3.17 -0.69 -11.35
C ARG A 81 -4.27 -0.23 -12.32
N ALA A 82 -4.88 0.92 -12.08
CA ALA A 82 -5.88 1.51 -12.97
C ALA A 82 -5.27 2.12 -14.24
N GLY A 83 -4.07 2.71 -14.15
CA GLY A 83 -3.39 3.34 -15.30
C GLY A 83 -2.66 2.39 -16.26
N ASN A 84 -2.67 1.08 -15.98
CA ASN A 84 -1.99 0.06 -16.81
C ASN A 84 -2.98 -0.79 -17.61
N ARG A 85 -4.16 -0.25 -17.91
CA ARG A 85 -5.26 -0.90 -18.62
C ARG A 85 -5.66 -0.11 -19.86
#